data_AF-A0A7S4C4N5-F1
#
_entry.id   AF-A0A7S4C4N5-F1
#
_cell.length_a   1.000
_cell.length_b   1.000
_cell.length_c   1.000
_cell.angle_alpha   90.00
_cell.angle_beta   90.00
_cell.angle_gamma   90.00
#
_symmetry.space_group_name_H-M   'P 1'
#
loop_
_entity.id
_entity.type
_entity.pdbx_description
1 polymer ?
#
loop_
_entity_poly.entity_id
_entity_poly.type
_entity_poly.pdbx_seq_one_letter_code
_entity_poly.pdbx_strand_id
1 'polypeptide(L)'
;MPQAWLSSSPNSERDSSLQMRAQMREASGGDGKVFSRGTMPPMRGSKRQPSRPGRPSCLADEASDLTRRAMRFLDASPDPFHACANVRTKLLECGYVELDEAAVWSGKLQNGGKYFFTRNRSCIVAFAVGDKFEPGEGGFKVIGAHTDSPNLKVKPRSKLKDAAGCTRLDIECYGGGLWHTWFDRDLSVSGRVVVREGDRLTQKLVKVDTPLLRVPTLCIHLQTAQEREAFAVNKEDHLQPILANAAVEALSGEGDAEGESAKSKVAEGEAAAEEGARVADGDWSKAQEPMLMGVLAEAL
;
A
#
# COMPACT_ATOMS: atom_id res chain seq x y z
N MET A 1 -12.45 -8.09 11.96
CA MET A 1 -12.71 -7.26 10.76
C MET A 1 -11.65 -7.56 9.73
N PRO A 2 -12.01 -7.86 8.47
CA PRO A 2 -11.04 -7.88 7.38
C PRO A 2 -10.40 -6.49 7.27
N GLN A 3 -9.09 -6.44 7.04
CA GLN A 3 -8.36 -5.22 6.78
C GLN A 3 -7.61 -5.42 5.47
N ALA A 4 -8.14 -4.82 4.41
CA ALA A 4 -7.58 -4.81 3.08
C ALA A 4 -7.03 -3.41 2.77
N TRP A 5 -5.82 -3.37 2.24
CA TRP A 5 -4.96 -2.22 2.04
C TRP A 5 -4.64 -2.10 0.55
N LEU A 6 -4.65 -0.88 0.02
CA LEU A 6 -4.20 -0.65 -1.35
C LEU A 6 -2.68 -0.44 -1.40
N SER A 7 -1.99 -1.15 -2.29
CA SER A 7 -0.55 -1.01 -2.54
C SER A 7 -0.25 -0.84 -4.02
N SER A 8 0.76 -0.04 -4.38
CA SER A 8 1.22 0.13 -5.76
C SER A 8 1.88 -1.15 -6.28
N SER A 9 1.54 -1.60 -7.50
CA SER A 9 2.21 -2.75 -8.13
C SER A 9 3.60 -2.37 -8.67
N PRO A 10 4.66 -3.16 -8.42
CA PRO A 10 6.03 -2.84 -8.84
C PRO A 10 6.33 -3.01 -10.35
N ASN A 11 5.34 -3.42 -11.17
CA ASN A 11 5.60 -3.83 -12.55
C ASN A 11 5.44 -2.71 -13.61
N SER A 12 5.13 -1.46 -13.21
CA SER A 12 4.76 -0.38 -14.14
C SER A 12 5.93 0.32 -14.84
N GLU A 13 7.19 0.09 -14.44
CA GLU A 13 8.32 0.92 -14.92
C GLU A 13 9.09 0.35 -16.13
N ARG A 14 8.78 -0.86 -16.61
CA ARG A 14 9.61 -1.50 -17.64
C ARG A 14 9.28 -1.11 -19.09
N ASP A 15 8.09 -0.61 -19.38
CA ASP A 15 7.65 -0.40 -20.78
C ASP A 15 7.72 1.06 -21.28
N SER A 16 7.68 2.05 -20.38
CA SER A 16 7.65 3.48 -20.76
C SER A 16 9.01 4.02 -21.26
N SER A 17 10.12 3.34 -20.93
CA SER A 17 11.47 3.79 -21.31
C SER A 17 11.83 3.55 -22.79
N LEU A 18 11.12 2.65 -23.47
CA LEU A 18 11.36 2.30 -24.87
C LEU A 18 10.69 3.28 -25.85
N GLN A 19 9.51 3.79 -25.54
CA GLN A 19 8.82 4.79 -26.40
C GLN A 19 9.54 6.14 -26.42
N MET A 20 10.11 6.58 -25.28
CA MET A 20 10.73 7.91 -25.17
C MET A 20 12.09 8.01 -25.88
N ARG A 21 12.78 6.89 -26.10
CA ARG A 21 14.04 6.85 -26.87
C ARG A 21 13.84 6.91 -28.39
N ALA A 22 12.66 6.53 -28.90
CA ALA A 22 12.36 6.61 -30.33
C ALA A 22 12.08 8.06 -30.78
N GLN A 23 11.34 8.84 -29.96
CA GLN A 23 10.96 10.22 -30.32
C GLN A 23 12.13 11.23 -30.30
N MET A 24 13.20 11.00 -29.53
CA MET A 24 14.34 11.92 -29.52
C MET A 24 15.28 11.80 -30.73
N ARG A 25 15.20 10.72 -31.52
CA ARG A 25 16.09 10.54 -32.69
C ARG A 25 15.59 11.23 -33.96
N GLU A 26 14.33 11.67 -34.01
CA GLU A 26 13.75 12.28 -35.22
C GLU A 26 13.79 13.83 -35.22
N ALA A 27 14.23 14.47 -34.13
CA ALA A 27 14.12 15.92 -33.96
C ALA A 27 15.43 16.72 -34.10
N SER A 28 16.40 16.27 -34.93
CA SER A 28 17.61 17.06 -35.22
C SER A 28 17.93 17.16 -36.71
N GLY A 29 17.17 18.00 -37.41
CA GLY A 29 17.52 18.53 -38.72
C GLY A 29 17.03 19.97 -38.80
N GLY A 30 17.94 20.95 -38.80
CA GLY A 30 17.59 22.37 -38.89
C GLY A 30 18.79 23.30 -38.77
N ASP A 31 18.92 24.17 -39.77
CA ASP A 31 20.10 24.91 -40.21
C ASP A 31 20.64 26.06 -39.32
N GLY A 32 21.97 26.15 -39.30
CA GLY A 32 22.73 27.34 -39.75
C GLY A 32 22.48 28.72 -39.14
N LYS A 33 23.42 29.19 -38.29
CA LYS A 33 23.95 30.56 -38.37
C LYS A 33 25.33 30.69 -37.71
N VAL A 34 26.31 31.05 -38.52
CA VAL A 34 27.72 31.29 -38.14
C VAL A 34 27.83 32.69 -37.52
N PHE A 35 28.31 32.79 -36.28
CA PHE A 35 28.74 34.04 -35.65
C PHE A 35 30.27 34.08 -35.55
N SER A 36 30.84 35.25 -35.86
CA SER A 36 32.27 35.53 -36.00
C SER A 36 33.03 35.47 -34.67
N ARG A 37 34.28 34.99 -34.74
CA ARG A 37 35.19 34.78 -33.61
C ARG A 37 35.68 36.11 -33.02
N GLY A 38 35.32 36.39 -31.76
CA GLY A 38 36.05 37.31 -30.89
C GLY A 38 37.13 36.56 -30.10
N THR A 39 38.35 37.07 -30.09
CA THR A 39 39.51 36.50 -29.41
C THR A 39 39.39 36.66 -27.89
N MET A 40 39.28 35.54 -27.16
CA MET A 40 39.29 35.49 -25.69
C MET A 40 40.74 35.56 -25.16
N PRO A 41 41.04 36.30 -24.08
CA PRO A 41 42.36 36.29 -23.45
C PRO A 41 42.60 34.98 -22.68
N PRO A 42 43.88 34.55 -22.51
CA PRO A 42 44.18 33.23 -21.95
C PRO A 42 43.82 33.14 -20.47
N MET A 43 43.05 32.11 -20.10
CA MET A 43 42.76 31.77 -18.71
C MET A 43 44.02 31.26 -18.01
N ARG A 44 44.31 31.84 -16.84
CA ARG A 44 45.33 31.37 -15.89
C ARG A 44 45.08 29.90 -15.54
N GLY A 45 46.11 29.06 -15.68
CA GLY A 45 46.03 27.63 -15.40
C GLY A 45 45.55 27.33 -13.98
N SER A 46 44.37 26.70 -13.89
CA SER A 46 43.92 26.04 -12.67
C SER A 46 44.79 24.80 -12.44
N LYS A 47 45.53 24.78 -11.33
CA LYS A 47 46.28 23.60 -10.89
C LYS A 47 45.28 22.48 -10.64
N ARG A 48 45.34 21.41 -11.43
CA ARG A 48 44.58 20.18 -11.19
C ARG A 48 44.91 19.69 -9.78
N GLN A 49 43.91 19.66 -8.89
CA GLN A 49 44.03 18.94 -7.64
C GLN A 49 44.17 17.44 -7.93
N PRO A 50 45.01 16.70 -7.18
CA PRO A 50 45.14 15.26 -7.35
C PRO A 50 43.79 14.60 -7.06
N SER A 51 43.39 13.67 -7.92
CA SER A 51 42.19 12.85 -7.76
C SER A 51 42.23 12.16 -6.40
N ARG A 52 41.20 12.37 -5.58
CA ARG A 52 41.00 11.60 -4.34
C ARG A 52 41.11 10.10 -4.65
N PRO A 53 41.80 9.30 -3.82
CA PRO A 53 41.83 7.85 -4.01
C PRO A 53 40.39 7.33 -4.01
N GLY A 54 40.07 6.48 -5.00
CA GLY A 54 38.74 5.91 -5.18
C GLY A 54 38.28 5.22 -3.90
N ARG A 55 37.01 5.45 -3.54
CA ARG A 55 36.37 4.77 -2.41
C ARG A 55 36.50 3.25 -2.63
N PRO A 56 36.94 2.46 -1.64
CA PRO A 56 37.09 1.02 -1.82
C PRO A 56 35.73 0.41 -2.21
N SER A 57 35.72 -0.39 -3.27
CA SER A 57 34.50 -0.93 -3.91
C SER A 57 33.65 -1.77 -2.96
N CYS A 58 34.27 -2.42 -1.96
CA CYS A 58 33.59 -3.28 -1.00
C CYS A 58 32.47 -2.60 -0.21
N LEU A 59 32.64 -1.32 0.16
CA LEU A 59 31.60 -0.56 0.87
C LEU A 59 30.43 -0.16 -0.05
N ALA A 60 30.69 -0.02 -1.36
CA ALA A 60 29.64 0.24 -2.34
C ALA A 60 28.83 -1.04 -2.63
N ASP A 61 29.50 -2.19 -2.66
CA ASP A 61 28.89 -3.50 -2.89
C ASP A 61 28.00 -3.93 -1.71
N GLU A 62 28.46 -3.77 -0.46
CA GLU A 62 27.65 -4.05 0.75
C GLU A 62 26.44 -3.11 0.89
N ALA A 63 26.63 -1.82 0.60
CA ALA A 63 25.52 -0.86 0.59
C ALA A 63 24.49 -1.21 -0.49
N SER A 64 24.93 -1.64 -1.67
CA SER A 64 24.03 -2.09 -2.74
C SER A 64 23.24 -3.33 -2.32
N ASP A 65 23.84 -4.29 -1.62
CA ASP A 65 23.14 -5.47 -1.11
C ASP A 65 22.08 -5.11 -0.06
N LEU A 66 22.41 -4.26 0.91
CA LEU A 66 21.45 -3.81 1.93
C LEU A 66 20.25 -3.10 1.29
N THR A 67 20.50 -2.20 0.33
CA THR A 67 19.43 -1.52 -0.41
C THR A 67 18.55 -2.52 -1.16
N ARG A 68 19.13 -3.52 -1.84
CA ARG A 68 18.35 -4.57 -2.52
C ARG A 68 17.53 -5.41 -1.55
N ARG A 69 18.08 -5.75 -0.38
CA ARG A 69 17.33 -6.46 0.68
C ARG A 69 16.19 -5.62 1.25
N ALA A 70 16.40 -4.30 1.40
CA ALA A 70 15.37 -3.37 1.86
C ALA A 70 14.24 -3.27 0.83
N MET A 71 14.55 -3.09 -0.46
CA MET A 71 13.54 -3.04 -1.53
C MET A 71 12.71 -4.32 -1.58
N ARG A 72 13.36 -5.50 -1.57
CA ARG A 72 12.65 -6.79 -1.53
C ARG A 72 11.75 -6.93 -0.30
N PHE A 73 12.19 -6.40 0.86
CA PHE A 73 11.38 -6.43 2.07
C PHE A 73 10.15 -5.53 1.95
N LEU A 74 10.29 -4.34 1.35
CA LEU A 74 9.17 -3.43 1.08
C LEU A 74 8.17 -4.04 0.09
N ASP A 75 8.64 -4.60 -1.03
CA ASP A 75 7.78 -5.26 -2.03
C ASP A 75 6.99 -6.45 -1.47
N ALA A 76 7.60 -7.17 -0.53
CA ALA A 76 6.98 -8.29 0.16
C ALA A 76 6.07 -7.86 1.34
N SER A 77 6.15 -6.60 1.78
CA SER A 77 5.47 -6.08 2.98
C SER A 77 4.55 -4.89 2.66
N PRO A 78 3.54 -5.06 1.80
CA PRO A 78 2.65 -3.97 1.40
C PRO A 78 1.80 -3.41 2.54
N ASP A 79 1.67 -4.16 3.63
CA ASP A 79 0.88 -3.79 4.80
C ASP A 79 1.48 -4.33 6.12
N PRO A 80 0.99 -3.88 7.29
CA PRO A 80 1.54 -4.26 8.59
C PRO A 80 1.53 -5.77 8.87
N PHE A 81 0.54 -6.50 8.34
CA PHE A 81 0.43 -7.93 8.56
C PHE A 81 1.49 -8.70 7.77
N HIS A 82 1.71 -8.31 6.51
CA HIS A 82 2.82 -8.88 5.71
C HIS A 82 4.18 -8.48 6.27
N ALA A 83 4.36 -7.23 6.70
CA ALA A 83 5.58 -6.79 7.38
C ALA A 83 5.89 -7.68 8.60
N CYS A 84 4.91 -7.90 9.48
CA CYS A 84 5.07 -8.78 10.63
C CYS A 84 5.32 -10.23 10.24
N ALA A 85 4.62 -10.77 9.23
CA ALA A 85 4.83 -12.14 8.77
C ALA A 85 6.25 -12.36 8.20
N ASN A 86 6.76 -11.38 7.44
CA ASN A 86 8.10 -11.42 6.88
C ASN A 86 9.17 -11.30 7.98
N VAL A 87 8.99 -10.41 8.96
CA VAL A 87 9.91 -10.30 10.11
C VAL A 87 9.87 -11.58 10.95
N ARG A 88 8.68 -12.13 11.22
CA ARG A 88 8.52 -13.43 11.91
C ARG A 88 9.32 -14.53 11.22
N THR A 89 9.19 -14.65 9.90
CA THR A 89 9.91 -15.66 9.11
C THR A 89 11.43 -15.49 9.26
N LYS A 90 11.93 -14.26 9.12
CA LYS A 90 13.37 -13.97 9.30
C LYS A 90 13.88 -14.26 10.71
N LEU A 91 13.08 -13.96 11.74
CA LEU A 91 13.44 -14.24 13.12
C LEU A 91 13.55 -15.74 13.37
N LEU A 92 12.60 -16.53 12.86
CA LEU A 92 12.64 -18.00 12.92
C LEU A 92 13.88 -18.56 12.21
N GLU A 93 14.19 -18.07 11.00
CA GLU A 93 15.42 -18.43 10.28
C GLU A 93 16.70 -18.07 11.04
N CYS A 94 16.65 -17.02 11.87
CA CYS A 94 17.75 -16.60 12.76
C CYS A 94 17.78 -17.33 14.11
N GLY A 95 16.95 -18.36 14.29
CA GLY A 95 16.90 -19.19 15.51
C GLY A 95 16.19 -18.55 16.69
N TYR A 96 15.35 -17.54 16.47
CA TYR A 96 14.47 -17.04 17.53
C TYR A 96 13.31 -18.01 17.77
N VAL A 97 12.90 -18.12 19.03
CA VAL A 97 11.74 -18.92 19.44
C VAL A 97 10.50 -18.02 19.54
N GLU A 98 9.43 -18.41 18.84
CA GLU A 98 8.14 -17.73 18.98
C GLU A 98 7.49 -18.09 20.31
N LEU A 99 7.05 -17.08 21.04
CA LEU A 99 6.32 -17.19 22.29
C LEU A 99 4.84 -16.90 22.05
N ASP A 100 3.97 -17.66 22.73
CA ASP A 100 2.57 -17.29 22.89
C ASP A 100 2.46 -16.17 23.93
N GLU A 101 1.97 -15.01 23.50
CA GLU A 101 1.78 -13.83 24.35
C GLU A 101 0.84 -14.09 25.53
N ALA A 102 -0.14 -14.99 25.39
CA ALA A 102 -1.09 -15.32 26.45
C ALA A 102 -0.54 -16.36 27.44
N ALA A 103 0.54 -17.07 27.10
CA ALA A 103 1.09 -18.12 27.94
C ALA A 103 2.01 -17.57 29.04
N VAL A 104 2.10 -18.29 30.16
CA VAL A 104 3.13 -18.03 31.17
C VAL A 104 4.51 -18.40 30.61
N TRP A 105 5.48 -17.48 30.78
CA TRP A 105 6.85 -17.63 30.28
C TRP A 105 7.87 -18.09 31.32
N SER A 106 7.48 -18.20 32.59
CA SER A 106 8.34 -18.66 33.69
C SER A 106 9.04 -19.97 33.33
N GLY A 107 10.38 -20.00 33.42
CA GLY A 107 11.21 -21.15 33.07
C GLY A 107 11.48 -21.36 31.58
N LYS A 108 10.79 -20.65 30.67
CA LYS A 108 11.01 -20.72 29.22
C LYS A 108 12.12 -19.78 28.73
N LEU A 109 12.31 -18.67 29.44
CA LEU A 109 13.35 -17.69 29.14
C LEU A 109 14.66 -18.12 29.78
N GLN A 110 15.74 -18.08 29.01
CA GLN A 110 17.09 -18.50 29.39
C GLN A 110 18.09 -17.44 28.95
N ASN A 111 19.20 -17.30 29.69
CA ASN A 111 20.32 -16.48 29.25
C ASN A 111 20.86 -16.99 27.90
N GLY A 112 21.17 -16.06 27.00
CA GLY A 112 21.55 -16.37 25.61
C GLY A 112 20.36 -16.69 24.69
N GLY A 113 19.15 -16.80 25.23
CA GLY A 113 17.94 -17.09 24.47
C GLY A 113 17.49 -15.92 23.60
N LYS A 114 16.89 -16.24 22.45
CA LYS A 114 16.31 -15.30 21.49
C LYS A 114 14.84 -15.62 21.30
N TYR A 115 13.99 -14.62 21.52
CA TYR A 115 12.55 -14.82 21.59
C TYR A 115 11.81 -13.71 20.85
N PHE A 116 10.62 -14.02 20.35
CA PHE A 116 9.71 -13.00 19.87
C PHE A 116 8.26 -13.43 20.10
N PHE A 117 7.35 -12.47 20.09
CA PHE A 117 5.92 -12.73 20.02
C PHE A 117 5.29 -11.73 19.06
N THR A 118 4.06 -12.03 18.62
CA THR A 118 3.27 -11.11 17.81
C THR A 118 1.99 -10.75 18.55
N ARG A 119 1.55 -9.50 18.38
CA ARG A 119 0.24 -9.02 18.86
C ARG A 119 -0.60 -8.59 17.67
N ASN A 120 -1.83 -9.10 17.57
CA ASN A 120 -2.73 -8.90 16.43
C ASN A 120 -2.16 -9.33 15.06
N ARG A 121 -0.98 -9.99 15.03
CA ARG A 121 -0.21 -10.29 13.81
C ARG A 121 0.20 -9.05 12.98
N SER A 122 0.09 -7.85 13.55
CA SER A 122 0.49 -6.58 12.93
C SER A 122 1.55 -5.83 13.75
N CYS A 123 1.84 -6.32 14.96
CA CYS A 123 2.94 -5.87 15.80
C CYS A 123 3.82 -7.08 16.14
N ILE A 124 5.13 -6.87 16.15
CA ILE A 124 6.12 -7.88 16.48
C ILE A 124 7.12 -7.30 17.48
N VAL A 125 7.37 -8.05 18.56
CA VAL A 125 8.36 -7.70 19.57
C VAL A 125 9.35 -8.84 19.63
N ALA A 126 10.61 -8.54 19.31
CA ALA A 126 11.72 -9.49 19.37
C ALA A 126 12.73 -9.01 20.42
N PHE A 127 13.25 -9.94 21.20
CA PHE A 127 14.24 -9.66 22.23
C PHE A 127 15.22 -10.82 22.39
N ALA A 128 16.41 -10.50 22.87
CA ALA A 128 17.43 -11.47 23.24
C ALA A 128 17.83 -11.23 24.69
N VAL A 129 17.98 -12.31 25.45
CA VAL A 129 18.48 -12.28 26.82
C VAL A 129 19.99 -12.44 26.76
N GLY A 130 20.75 -11.50 27.33
CA GLY A 130 22.21 -11.58 27.33
C GLY A 130 22.73 -12.80 28.09
N ASP A 131 23.84 -13.37 27.64
CA ASP A 131 24.43 -14.57 28.29
C ASP A 131 24.78 -14.34 29.76
N LYS A 132 25.17 -13.11 30.10
CA LYS A 132 25.57 -12.67 31.45
C LYS A 132 24.50 -11.83 32.13
N PHE A 133 23.24 -11.94 31.70
CA PHE A 133 22.16 -11.20 32.33
C PHE A 133 21.95 -11.71 33.77
N GLU A 134 21.97 -10.78 34.73
CA GLU A 134 21.63 -11.06 36.12
C GLU A 134 20.52 -10.10 36.56
N PRO A 135 19.46 -10.56 37.24
CA PRO A 135 18.39 -9.69 37.71
C PRO A 135 18.93 -8.56 38.60
N GLY A 136 18.62 -7.32 38.25
CA GLY A 136 19.12 -6.13 38.95
C GLY A 136 20.43 -5.58 38.41
N GLU A 137 21.13 -6.31 37.54
CA GLU A 137 22.33 -5.84 36.85
C GLU A 137 22.08 -5.63 35.34
N GLY A 138 22.50 -4.48 34.82
CA GLY A 138 22.40 -4.15 33.39
C GLY A 138 21.19 -3.29 33.01
N GLY A 139 20.73 -3.43 31.77
CA GLY A 139 19.64 -2.64 31.21
C GLY A 139 19.22 -3.09 29.82
N PHE A 140 18.15 -2.50 29.30
CA PHE A 140 17.62 -2.83 27.98
C PHE A 140 18.20 -1.91 26.89
N LYS A 141 18.56 -2.49 25.75
CA LYS A 141 18.79 -1.75 24.51
C LYS A 141 17.56 -1.92 23.64
N VAL A 142 16.75 -0.88 23.55
CA VAL A 142 15.45 -0.93 22.85
C VAL A 142 15.54 -0.14 21.55
N ILE A 143 15.14 -0.77 20.46
CA ILE A 143 14.94 -0.13 19.15
C ILE A 143 13.45 -0.15 18.87
N GLY A 144 12.85 1.02 18.72
CA GLY A 144 11.45 1.18 18.34
C GLY A 144 11.31 1.57 16.88
N ALA A 145 10.37 0.91 16.19
CA ALA A 145 9.89 1.25 14.86
C ALA A 145 8.40 0.90 14.78
N HIS A 146 7.75 1.26 13.67
CA HIS A 146 6.35 0.91 13.41
C HIS A 146 6.23 0.21 12.05
N THR A 147 5.21 -0.63 11.91
CA THR A 147 4.98 -1.51 10.74
C THR A 147 3.99 -0.93 9.74
N ASP A 148 3.30 0.15 10.10
CA ASP A 148 2.26 0.77 9.31
C ASP A 148 2.75 2.00 8.54
N SER A 149 1.97 2.36 7.54
CA SER A 149 2.21 3.54 6.69
C SER A 149 0.86 4.08 6.21
N PRO A 150 0.72 5.39 5.98
CA PRO A 150 -0.53 5.95 5.48
C PRO A 150 -0.98 5.30 4.17
N ASN A 151 -2.27 5.01 4.03
CA ASN A 151 -2.82 4.30 2.88
C ASN A 151 -4.32 4.51 2.67
N LEU A 152 -4.83 3.96 1.58
CA LEU A 152 -6.26 3.78 1.33
C LEU A 152 -6.66 2.37 1.78
N LYS A 153 -7.59 2.29 2.72
CA LYS A 153 -8.07 1.04 3.31
C LYS A 153 -9.52 0.81 2.92
N VAL A 154 -9.86 -0.42 2.55
CA VAL A 154 -11.24 -0.76 2.16
C VAL A 154 -12.15 -0.67 3.38
N LYS A 155 -13.23 0.11 3.30
CA LYS A 155 -14.21 0.20 4.40
C LYS A 155 -14.94 -1.15 4.57
N PRO A 156 -15.39 -1.50 5.79
CA PRO A 156 -16.16 -2.72 6.01
C PRO A 156 -17.42 -2.84 5.16
N ARG A 157 -18.05 -1.69 4.85
CA ARG A 157 -19.12 -1.55 3.87
C ARG A 157 -18.50 -0.96 2.60
N SER A 158 -17.97 -1.80 1.74
CA SER A 158 -17.18 -1.38 0.58
C SER A 158 -18.01 -1.16 -0.68
N LYS A 159 -19.22 -1.72 -0.73
CA LYS A 159 -20.13 -1.59 -1.88
C LYS A 159 -20.69 -0.17 -1.94
N LEU A 160 -20.38 0.54 -3.03
CA LEU A 160 -20.99 1.81 -3.38
C LEU A 160 -22.11 1.61 -4.39
N LYS A 161 -22.96 2.62 -4.56
CA LYS A 161 -23.87 2.65 -5.70
C LYS A 161 -23.06 2.93 -6.95
N ASP A 162 -23.39 2.25 -8.03
CA ASP A 162 -22.76 2.48 -9.33
C ASP A 162 -22.92 3.94 -9.73
N ALA A 163 -21.81 4.51 -10.19
CA ALA A 163 -21.77 5.86 -10.69
C ALA A 163 -21.18 5.83 -12.09
N ALA A 164 -21.94 6.33 -13.07
CA ALA A 164 -21.52 6.43 -14.47
C ALA A 164 -21.06 5.10 -15.09
N GLY A 165 -21.64 3.97 -14.68
CA GLY A 165 -21.30 2.65 -15.21
C GLY A 165 -19.93 2.12 -14.75
N CYS A 166 -19.42 2.60 -13.62
CA CYS A 166 -18.21 2.09 -12.98
C CYS A 166 -18.51 1.58 -11.57
N THR A 167 -18.02 0.37 -11.29
CA THR A 167 -17.98 -0.22 -9.95
C THR A 167 -16.84 0.44 -9.18
N ARG A 168 -17.14 1.06 -8.04
CA ARG A 168 -16.17 1.76 -7.18
C ARG A 168 -16.15 1.16 -5.80
N LEU A 169 -15.01 1.27 -5.12
CA LEU A 169 -14.89 0.83 -3.73
C LEU A 169 -14.95 2.00 -2.77
N ASP A 170 -15.68 1.82 -1.68
CA ASP A 170 -15.60 2.73 -0.55
C ASP A 170 -14.32 2.47 0.25
N ILE A 171 -13.59 3.55 0.54
CA ILE A 171 -12.30 3.52 1.21
C ILE A 171 -12.25 4.51 2.37
N GLU A 172 -11.37 4.23 3.32
CA GLU A 172 -10.98 5.15 4.39
C GLU A 172 -9.50 5.52 4.25
N CYS A 173 -9.19 6.78 4.52
CA CYS A 173 -7.81 7.26 4.58
C CYS A 173 -7.21 6.89 5.94
N TYR A 174 -6.28 5.95 5.96
CA TYR A 174 -5.53 5.59 7.17
C TYR A 174 -4.30 6.50 7.33
N GLY A 175 -4.22 7.22 8.46
CA GLY A 175 -3.08 8.08 8.79
C GLY A 175 -3.09 9.45 8.10
N GLY A 176 -1.92 10.10 8.04
CA GLY A 176 -1.73 11.45 7.49
C GLY A 176 -1.09 11.47 6.10
N GLY A 177 -1.66 10.72 5.15
CA GLY A 177 -1.08 10.55 3.81
C GLY A 177 -1.12 11.81 2.93
N LEU A 178 -0.20 11.87 1.97
CA LEU A 178 -0.22 12.83 0.86
C LEU A 178 -1.20 12.34 -0.21
N TRP A 179 -2.49 12.48 0.03
CA TRP A 179 -3.54 11.76 -0.74
C TRP A 179 -3.53 12.00 -2.24
N HIS A 180 -3.07 13.16 -2.68
CA HIS A 180 -2.97 13.44 -4.10
C HIS A 180 -1.97 12.55 -4.85
N THR A 181 -0.98 11.95 -4.17
CA THR A 181 0.00 11.07 -4.82
C THR A 181 -0.55 9.67 -5.13
N TRP A 182 -1.73 9.36 -4.60
CA TRP A 182 -2.45 8.10 -4.81
C TRP A 182 -3.29 8.10 -6.09
N PHE A 183 -3.52 9.28 -6.68
CA PHE A 183 -4.16 9.39 -7.97
C PHE A 183 -3.27 8.85 -9.08
N ASP A 184 -3.90 8.29 -10.12
CA ASP A 184 -3.26 7.80 -11.34
C ASP A 184 -2.16 6.75 -11.09
N ARG A 185 -2.29 5.97 -10.01
CA ARG A 185 -1.46 4.82 -9.69
C ARG A 185 -2.19 3.51 -10.00
N ASP A 186 -1.41 2.52 -10.41
CA ASP A 186 -1.85 1.14 -10.52
C ASP A 186 -1.83 0.52 -9.11
N LEU A 187 -3.02 0.47 -8.51
CA LEU A 187 -3.22 -0.03 -7.14
C LEU A 187 -3.70 -1.48 -7.19
N SER A 188 -3.27 -2.25 -6.21
CA SER A 188 -3.79 -3.59 -5.93
C SER A 188 -4.16 -3.70 -4.45
N VAL A 189 -4.70 -4.84 -4.03
CA VAL A 189 -5.18 -5.09 -2.67
C VAL A 189 -4.27 -6.10 -1.95
N SER A 190 -3.95 -5.82 -0.69
CA SER A 190 -3.25 -6.72 0.22
C SER A 190 -3.83 -6.64 1.63
N GLY A 191 -3.58 -7.60 2.49
CA GLY A 191 -3.95 -7.50 3.91
C GLY A 191 -4.36 -8.79 4.55
N ARG A 192 -5.23 -8.67 5.56
CA ARG A 192 -5.74 -9.80 6.33
C ARG A 192 -7.24 -9.95 6.12
N VAL A 193 -7.64 -11.15 5.73
CA VAL A 193 -9.05 -11.56 5.67
C VAL A 193 -9.35 -12.56 6.77
N VAL A 194 -10.61 -12.57 7.22
CA VAL A 194 -11.14 -13.56 8.14
C VAL A 194 -12.16 -14.37 7.37
N VAL A 195 -11.86 -15.64 7.15
CA VAL A 195 -12.69 -16.56 6.37
C VAL A 195 -13.28 -17.64 7.26
N ARG A 196 -14.44 -18.15 6.87
CA ARG A 196 -15.06 -19.31 7.51
C ARG A 196 -14.60 -20.57 6.80
N GLU A 197 -14.01 -21.50 7.55
CA GLU A 197 -13.59 -22.83 7.11
C GLU A 197 -14.33 -23.87 7.94
N GLY A 198 -15.45 -24.38 7.40
CA GLY A 198 -16.40 -25.19 8.16
C GLY A 198 -16.96 -24.41 9.36
N ASP A 199 -16.83 -24.97 10.56
CA ASP A 199 -17.29 -24.34 11.80
C ASP A 199 -16.26 -23.39 12.43
N ARG A 200 -15.12 -23.14 11.77
CA ARG A 200 -14.02 -22.32 12.30
C ARG A 200 -13.86 -21.02 11.52
N LEU A 201 -13.40 -19.97 12.21
CA LEU A 201 -12.93 -18.73 11.59
C LEU A 201 -11.40 -18.74 11.53
N THR A 202 -10.86 -18.61 10.33
CA THR A 202 -9.41 -18.61 10.07
C THR A 202 -8.98 -17.24 9.54
N GLN A 203 -7.82 -16.77 9.98
CA GLN A 203 -7.19 -15.56 9.46
C GLN A 203 -6.19 -15.93 8.37
N LYS A 204 -6.35 -15.35 7.18
CA LYS A 204 -5.40 -15.51 6.07
C LYS A 204 -4.84 -14.16 5.64
N LEU A 205 -3.61 -14.18 5.15
CA LEU A 205 -3.03 -13.03 4.45
C LEU A 205 -3.30 -13.19 2.97
N VAL A 206 -3.64 -12.08 2.32
CA VAL A 206 -3.91 -12.01 0.89
C VAL A 206 -3.08 -10.88 0.30
N LYS A 207 -2.47 -11.13 -0.85
CA LYS A 207 -1.73 -10.11 -1.60
C LYS A 207 -1.97 -10.39 -3.08
N VAL A 208 -2.70 -9.50 -3.74
CA VAL A 208 -2.90 -9.58 -5.17
C VAL A 208 -1.79 -8.78 -5.84
N ASP A 209 -0.97 -9.39 -6.68
CA ASP A 209 0.16 -8.71 -7.31
C ASP A 209 -0.24 -7.93 -8.59
N THR A 210 -1.37 -8.30 -9.20
CA THR A 210 -1.91 -7.64 -10.39
C THR A 210 -2.62 -6.33 -10.03
N PRO A 211 -2.41 -5.23 -10.77
CA PRO A 211 -3.21 -4.02 -10.60
C PRO A 211 -4.70 -4.29 -10.77
N LEU A 212 -5.52 -3.83 -9.81
CA LEU A 212 -6.98 -3.99 -9.80
C LEU A 212 -7.71 -2.65 -9.79
N LEU A 213 -7.08 -1.62 -9.25
CA LEU A 213 -7.74 -0.40 -8.80
C LEU A 213 -6.99 0.82 -9.27
N ARG A 214 -7.74 1.88 -9.57
CA ARG A 214 -7.17 3.19 -9.91
C ARG A 214 -8.06 4.31 -9.41
N VAL A 215 -7.45 5.32 -8.80
CA VAL A 215 -8.11 6.59 -8.48
C VAL A 215 -7.77 7.59 -9.60
N PRO A 216 -8.66 7.85 -10.57
CA PRO A 216 -8.34 8.72 -11.70
C PRO A 216 -8.35 10.20 -11.31
N THR A 217 -7.40 10.99 -11.80
CA THR A 217 -7.48 12.46 -11.69
C THR A 217 -8.54 13.02 -12.63
N LEU A 218 -9.27 14.05 -12.19
CA LEU A 218 -10.17 14.79 -13.07
C LEU A 218 -9.39 15.49 -14.19
N CYS A 219 -9.85 15.35 -15.44
CA CYS A 219 -9.23 15.99 -16.59
C CYS A 219 -9.07 17.51 -16.40
N ILE A 220 -7.87 18.03 -16.68
CA ILE A 220 -7.53 19.45 -16.54
C ILE A 220 -8.47 20.41 -17.30
N HIS A 221 -9.00 19.95 -18.44
CA HIS A 221 -9.94 20.69 -19.29
C HIS A 221 -11.30 20.93 -18.62
N LEU A 222 -11.66 20.10 -17.63
CA LEU A 222 -12.90 20.20 -16.86
C LEU A 222 -12.71 21.00 -15.56
N GLN A 223 -11.52 21.54 -15.33
CA GLN A 223 -11.18 22.32 -14.15
C GLN A 223 -10.99 23.80 -14.52
N THR A 224 -11.41 24.69 -13.64
CA THR A 224 -11.05 26.11 -13.66
C THR A 224 -9.59 26.30 -13.27
N ALA A 225 -9.02 27.49 -13.54
CA ALA A 225 -7.64 27.78 -13.14
C ALA A 225 -7.46 27.74 -11.61
N GLN A 226 -8.47 28.19 -10.87
CA GLN A 226 -8.48 28.24 -9.41
C GLN A 226 -8.53 26.84 -8.80
N GLU A 227 -9.34 25.92 -9.34
CA GLU A 227 -9.41 24.53 -8.84
C GLU A 227 -8.08 23.79 -9.04
N ARG A 228 -7.39 24.05 -10.16
CA ARG A 228 -6.07 23.47 -10.43
C ARG A 228 -5.00 23.96 -9.45
N GLU A 229 -5.06 25.23 -9.09
CA GLU A 229 -4.12 25.82 -8.13
C GLU A 229 -4.40 25.36 -6.70
N ALA A 230 -5.67 25.25 -6.31
CA ALA A 230 -6.07 24.83 -4.97
C ALA A 230 -5.77 23.35 -4.69
N PHE A 231 -5.91 22.49 -5.71
CA PHE A 231 -5.68 21.05 -5.65
C PHE A 231 -6.31 20.38 -4.41
N ALA A 232 -7.50 20.85 -4.05
CA ALA A 232 -8.23 20.42 -2.87
C ALA A 232 -8.93 19.08 -3.14
N VAL A 233 -8.39 18.00 -2.59
CA VAL A 233 -8.96 16.66 -2.71
C VAL A 233 -9.98 16.43 -1.57
N ASN A 234 -11.25 16.23 -1.93
CA ASN A 234 -12.22 15.67 -1.00
C ASN A 234 -11.94 14.17 -0.84
N LYS A 235 -11.61 13.75 0.39
CA LYS A 235 -11.19 12.37 0.67
C LYS A 235 -12.32 11.35 0.55
N GLU A 236 -13.56 11.77 0.77
CA GLU A 236 -14.72 10.87 0.70
C GLU A 236 -15.15 10.69 -0.76
N ASP A 237 -15.21 11.77 -1.53
CA ASP A 237 -15.77 11.74 -2.88
C ASP A 237 -14.72 11.42 -3.96
N HIS A 238 -13.51 11.96 -3.85
CA HIS A 238 -12.51 11.92 -4.94
C HIS A 238 -11.51 10.76 -4.83
N LEU A 239 -11.42 10.07 -3.68
CA LEU A 239 -10.47 8.97 -3.47
C LEU A 239 -11.08 7.57 -3.65
N GLN A 240 -12.33 7.46 -4.11
CA GLN A 240 -13.01 6.19 -4.36
C GLN A 240 -12.41 5.54 -5.64
N PRO A 241 -11.60 4.48 -5.52
CA PRO A 241 -10.99 3.86 -6.70
C PRO A 241 -12.04 3.12 -7.54
N ILE A 242 -11.81 3.09 -8.85
CA ILE A 242 -12.57 2.29 -9.80
C ILE A 242 -11.98 0.88 -9.83
N LEU A 243 -12.83 -0.14 -9.67
CA LEU A 243 -12.49 -1.56 -9.76
C LEU A 243 -12.80 -2.14 -11.15
N ALA A 244 -13.99 -1.83 -11.68
CA ALA A 244 -14.44 -2.34 -12.95
C ALA A 244 -15.41 -1.38 -13.64
N ASN A 245 -15.67 -1.64 -14.92
CA ASN A 245 -16.77 -1.01 -15.64
C ASN A 245 -17.97 -1.97 -15.68
N ALA A 246 -19.15 -1.41 -16.00
CA ALA A 246 -20.41 -2.15 -16.06
C ALA A 246 -20.38 -3.32 -17.05
N ALA A 247 -19.54 -3.26 -18.09
CA ALA A 247 -19.39 -4.36 -19.04
C ALA A 247 -18.66 -5.56 -18.42
N VAL A 248 -17.60 -5.31 -17.66
CA VAL A 248 -16.87 -6.36 -16.92
C VAL A 248 -17.73 -6.89 -15.78
N GLU A 249 -18.47 -6.02 -15.09
CA GLU A 249 -19.42 -6.45 -14.05
C GLU A 249 -20.52 -7.36 -14.60
N ALA A 250 -21.17 -6.98 -15.70
CA ALA A 250 -22.20 -7.80 -16.34
C ALA A 250 -21.68 -9.17 -16.85
N LEU A 251 -20.38 -9.26 -17.17
CA LEU A 251 -19.74 -10.52 -17.57
C LEU A 251 -19.30 -11.37 -16.38
N SER A 252 -19.04 -10.74 -15.23
CA SER A 252 -18.53 -11.40 -14.01
C SER A 252 -19.65 -11.75 -13.02
N GLY A 253 -20.82 -11.11 -13.14
CA GLY A 253 -22.01 -11.41 -12.34
C GLY A 253 -22.86 -12.51 -12.97
N GLU A 254 -23.08 -13.60 -12.24
CA GLU A 254 -24.24 -14.46 -12.49
C GLU A 254 -25.50 -13.61 -12.21
N GLY A 255 -26.32 -13.42 -13.26
CA GLY A 255 -27.29 -12.33 -13.38
C GLY A 255 -28.26 -12.11 -12.21
N ASP A 256 -28.24 -10.89 -11.68
CA ASP A 256 -29.40 -10.26 -11.05
C ASP A 256 -30.03 -9.28 -12.05
N ALA A 257 -30.81 -9.84 -12.99
CA ALA A 257 -31.68 -9.06 -13.85
C ALA A 257 -32.98 -8.74 -13.10
N GLU A 258 -33.00 -7.67 -12.31
CA GLU A 258 -34.25 -7.02 -11.89
C GLU A 258 -34.24 -5.52 -12.24
N GLY A 259 -34.65 -5.25 -13.48
CA GLY A 259 -35.74 -4.32 -13.81
C GLY A 259 -35.61 -2.86 -13.39
N GLU A 260 -35.34 -2.01 -14.39
CA GLU A 260 -35.76 -0.61 -14.41
C GLU A 260 -37.25 -0.45 -14.06
N SER A 261 -37.56 0.42 -13.09
CA SER A 261 -38.70 1.33 -13.24
C SER A 261 -38.57 2.56 -12.34
N ALA A 262 -38.44 3.71 -13.00
CA ALA A 262 -38.56 5.02 -12.37
C ALA A 262 -40.01 5.25 -11.88
N LYS A 263 -40.16 5.79 -10.66
CA LYS A 263 -41.16 6.81 -10.36
C LYS A 263 -40.85 7.56 -9.07
N SER A 264 -40.78 8.88 -9.22
CA SER A 264 -40.76 9.91 -8.19
C SER A 264 -41.89 9.76 -7.18
N LYS A 265 -41.62 10.00 -5.90
CA LYS A 265 -42.54 10.69 -4.99
C LYS A 265 -41.77 11.34 -3.84
N VAL A 266 -41.99 12.64 -3.71
CA VAL A 266 -41.59 13.51 -2.60
C VAL A 266 -42.58 13.30 -1.46
N ALA A 267 -42.11 13.18 -0.22
CA ALA A 267 -42.88 13.50 0.98
C ALA A 267 -41.94 13.81 2.16
N GLU A 268 -42.15 14.98 2.76
CA GLU A 268 -41.57 15.46 4.03
C GLU A 268 -42.14 14.70 5.24
N GLY A 269 -41.44 14.75 6.38
CA GLY A 269 -42.07 14.56 7.69
C GLY A 269 -41.22 13.87 8.77
N GLU A 270 -40.54 14.70 9.55
CA GLU A 270 -40.30 14.65 11.01
C GLU A 270 -39.69 13.44 11.76
N ALA A 271 -38.97 13.82 12.81
CA ALA A 271 -38.11 13.03 13.66
C ALA A 271 -38.85 12.17 14.69
N ALA A 272 -38.28 11.00 14.97
CA ALA A 272 -38.43 10.32 16.25
C ALA A 272 -37.10 9.67 16.64
N ALA A 273 -36.67 9.95 17.86
CA ALA A 273 -35.53 9.30 18.50
C ALA A 273 -35.90 7.85 18.84
N GLU A 274 -35.00 6.91 18.58
CA GLU A 274 -35.08 5.59 19.19
C GLU A 274 -33.68 5.03 19.51
N GLU A 275 -33.50 4.89 20.82
CA GLU A 275 -32.82 3.88 21.61
C GLU A 275 -32.01 2.79 20.88
N GLY A 276 -30.84 2.49 21.45
CA GLY A 276 -29.82 1.59 20.90
C GLY A 276 -30.33 0.20 20.54
N ALA A 277 -30.56 -0.02 19.25
CA ALA A 277 -30.75 -1.33 18.67
C ALA A 277 -29.41 -2.11 18.68
N ARG A 278 -29.39 -3.26 19.36
CA ARG A 278 -28.42 -4.32 19.07
C ARG A 278 -28.53 -4.63 17.59
N VAL A 279 -27.46 -4.37 16.83
CA VAL A 279 -27.35 -4.72 15.42
C VAL A 279 -27.53 -6.24 15.33
N ALA A 280 -28.69 -6.67 14.83
CA ALA A 280 -28.92 -8.05 14.41
C ALA A 280 -27.76 -8.46 13.49
N ASP A 281 -27.42 -9.75 13.44
CA ASP A 281 -26.49 -10.32 12.45
C ASP A 281 -27.03 -10.01 11.04
N GLY A 282 -26.77 -8.78 10.60
CA GLY A 282 -27.12 -8.29 9.29
C GLY A 282 -26.31 -9.07 8.29
N ASP A 283 -26.85 -9.20 7.11
CA ASP A 283 -26.18 -9.81 5.98
C ASP A 283 -24.97 -8.95 5.58
N TRP A 284 -23.87 -9.07 6.33
CA TRP A 284 -22.64 -8.30 6.14
C TRP A 284 -22.07 -8.54 4.75
N SER A 285 -22.41 -9.67 4.12
CA SER A 285 -22.02 -9.99 2.75
C SER A 285 -22.62 -9.02 1.74
N LYS A 286 -23.87 -8.55 1.95
CA LYS A 286 -24.53 -7.56 1.08
C LYS A 286 -23.88 -6.18 1.09
N ALA A 287 -23.12 -5.86 2.15
CA ALA A 287 -22.42 -4.58 2.26
C ALA A 287 -21.01 -4.61 1.65
N GLN A 288 -20.51 -5.79 1.29
CA GLN A 288 -19.22 -5.96 0.64
C GLN A 288 -19.38 -5.97 -0.87
N GLU A 289 -18.39 -5.42 -1.57
CA GLU A 289 -18.36 -5.43 -3.04
C GLU A 289 -18.11 -6.86 -3.57
N PRO A 290 -19.06 -7.50 -4.27
CA PRO A 290 -18.95 -8.90 -4.68
C PRO A 290 -17.74 -9.20 -5.56
N MET A 291 -17.41 -8.31 -6.50
CA MET A 291 -16.27 -8.52 -7.39
C MET A 291 -14.94 -8.53 -6.61
N LEU A 292 -14.81 -7.62 -5.64
CA LEU A 292 -13.64 -7.62 -4.74
C LEU A 292 -13.58 -8.93 -3.94
N MET A 293 -14.72 -9.41 -3.43
CA MET A 293 -14.75 -10.66 -2.67
C MET A 293 -14.36 -11.87 -3.54
N GLY A 294 -14.78 -11.91 -4.80
CA GLY A 294 -14.34 -12.92 -5.77
C GLY A 294 -12.83 -12.92 -5.98
N VAL A 295 -12.25 -11.76 -6.28
CA VAL A 295 -10.79 -11.60 -6.45
C VAL A 295 -10.02 -12.00 -5.19
N LEU A 296 -10.52 -11.62 -4.02
CA LEU A 296 -9.91 -12.02 -2.75
C LEU A 296 -10.02 -13.53 -2.52
N ALA A 297 -11.13 -14.18 -2.90
CA ALA A 297 -11.29 -15.62 -2.76
C ALA A 297 -10.35 -16.40 -3.68
N GLU A 298 -10.12 -15.94 -4.91
CA GLU A 298 -9.17 -16.55 -5.86
C GLU A 298 -7.71 -16.44 -5.40
N ALA A 299 -7.39 -15.43 -4.59
CA ALA A 299 -6.04 -15.18 -4.10
C ALA A 299 -5.68 -15.91 -2.79
N LEU A 300 -6.59 -16.72 -2.22
CA LEU A 300 -6.44 -17.43 -0.94
C LEU A 300 -6.17 -18.93 -1.09
#